data_AF-A0A7K8WT47-F1
#
_entry.id   AF-A0A7K8WT47-F1
#
_cell.length_a   1.000
_cell.length_b   1.000
_cell.length_c   1.000
_cell.angle_alpha   90.00
_cell.angle_beta   90.00
_cell.angle_gamma   90.00
#
_symmetry.space_group_name_H-M   'P 1'
#
loop_
_entity.id
_entity.type
_entity.pdbx_description
1 polymer ?
#
loop_
_entity_poly.entity_id
_entity_poly.type
_entity_poly.pdbx_seq_one_letter_code
_entity_poly.pdbx_strand_id
1 'polypeptide(L)'
;DTYHHHWREGNLSSSARCEVCKKTCGSSEVLSGMRCEWCGILAHAACYIIVTPECTFGRLRNMILPPSCVQLFSRNFSKLHCFRISENLQTESDEDDDVDGSTQGSAKDVQISTDSSKQTLKIFDGNDAVKRNQFRLISVPRIAKNEEVVEAALRAYYINDDQQEYELQTFTQQVLLSDDVINRNDAAEDSNLGSVFRESIPEAWIIRAKPKDEEVIRIYPAWLKVGMAYVSLRVNKDSTAQTVIKEVLPLLGRQTECLQNFKLVEVLMGSKQVQRMVLDNQELILNRFKDIRKTSIRQMNQTRFYIVENSKSIVQVNLFVSGLPPQLSAEEYTNILKEELAIKTNVVSVSHVYQAQGAVVLQISCFSEAERIYMLVKDTIVNDKPLNAVVIPEVMASKIPQNCCPLLVFVNPKSGGLKGRDLLYSFRKLLNPHQVFELTNGGPLPGFHTFSKVPSFRVLVCGGDGTVGWVLGALEEIRHKLVCSEPSVAILPLGTGNDLGRVLRWGAGYSGEDPYSILVSVDEADDVLMDRWTILLDAEEPAEGAENGIAEPEPPKIVQMNNYCGLGIDAELSLDFHHAREEEPGKFNSR
;
A
#
# COMPACT_ATOMS: atom_id res chain seq x y z
N ASP A 1 -12.32 14.99 7.39
CA ASP A 1 -11.37 14.11 8.09
C ASP A 1 -9.94 14.44 7.69
N THR A 2 -9.12 14.78 8.66
CA THR A 2 -7.69 15.07 8.50
C THR A 2 -6.88 13.85 8.94
N TYR A 3 -5.97 13.42 8.07
CA TYR A 3 -5.04 12.32 8.33
C TYR A 3 -3.67 12.89 8.67
N HIS A 4 -2.70 12.06 9.07
CA HIS A 4 -1.33 12.54 9.20
C HIS A 4 -0.54 12.31 7.91
N HIS A 5 0.28 13.26 7.50
CA HIS A 5 1.21 13.05 6.39
C HIS A 5 2.11 11.84 6.66
N HIS A 6 2.30 11.00 5.64
CA HIS A 6 3.35 9.98 5.66
C HIS A 6 4.48 10.43 4.74
N TRP A 7 5.52 11.00 5.33
CA TRP A 7 6.66 11.54 4.59
C TRP A 7 7.67 10.44 4.26
N ARG A 8 8.15 10.44 3.03
CA ARG A 8 9.26 9.63 2.53
C ARG A 8 10.36 10.55 2.02
N GLU A 9 11.60 10.18 2.28
CA GLU A 9 12.79 10.91 1.87
C GLU A 9 13.16 10.60 0.41
N GLY A 10 13.60 11.63 -0.33
CA GLY A 10 14.32 11.49 -1.59
C GLY A 10 13.49 11.13 -2.84
N ASN A 11 14.23 10.79 -3.90
CA ASN A 11 13.76 10.38 -5.23
C ASN A 11 12.76 11.33 -5.90
N LEU A 12 12.97 12.63 -5.71
CA LEU A 12 12.18 13.68 -6.36
C LEU A 12 12.82 14.03 -7.70
N SER A 13 12.00 14.28 -8.73
CA SER A 13 12.50 14.80 -10.01
C SER A 13 13.26 16.10 -9.82
N SER A 14 14.23 16.39 -10.68
CA SER A 14 14.95 17.69 -10.68
C SER A 14 14.01 18.89 -10.91
N SER A 15 12.81 18.65 -11.43
CA SER A 15 11.76 19.64 -11.60
C SER A 15 10.83 19.80 -10.38
N ALA A 16 10.96 18.95 -9.35
CA ALA A 16 10.12 18.97 -8.16
C ALA A 16 10.24 20.30 -7.42
N ARG A 17 9.09 20.88 -7.05
CA ARG A 17 9.03 22.16 -6.33
C ARG A 17 8.50 21.97 -4.92
N CYS A 18 9.14 22.61 -3.96
CA CYS A 18 8.71 22.59 -2.57
C CYS A 18 7.40 23.36 -2.40
N GLU A 19 6.45 22.77 -1.70
CA GLU A 19 5.15 23.38 -1.43
C GLU A 19 5.25 24.65 -0.58
N VAL A 20 6.24 24.74 0.30
CA VAL A 20 6.43 25.87 1.21
C VAL A 20 7.12 27.05 0.53
N CYS A 21 8.33 26.85 -0.01
CA CYS A 21 9.13 27.96 -0.55
C CYS A 21 9.04 28.11 -2.08
N LYS A 22 8.34 27.20 -2.77
CA LYS A 22 8.17 27.13 -4.23
C LYS A 22 9.47 26.99 -5.05
N LYS A 23 10.63 26.83 -4.39
CA LYS A 23 11.93 26.53 -5.03
C LYS A 23 12.07 25.03 -5.32
N THR A 24 12.97 24.70 -6.24
CA THR A 24 13.31 23.31 -6.58
C THR A 24 13.80 22.54 -5.35
N CYS A 25 13.24 21.36 -5.12
CA CYS A 25 13.55 20.50 -3.97
C CYS A 25 13.97 19.07 -4.33
N GLY A 26 14.04 18.74 -5.62
CA GLY A 26 14.69 17.52 -6.11
C GLY A 26 16.04 17.81 -6.74
N SER A 27 16.84 16.76 -6.93
CA SER A 27 18.16 16.82 -7.54
C SER A 27 18.39 15.55 -8.37
N SER A 28 19.10 15.70 -9.49
CA SER A 28 19.58 14.58 -10.31
C SER A 28 20.89 13.97 -9.82
N GLU A 29 21.61 14.67 -8.94
CA GLU A 29 22.93 14.26 -8.44
C GLU A 29 22.83 13.50 -7.12
N VAL A 30 21.84 13.84 -6.29
CA VAL A 30 21.64 13.24 -4.98
C VAL A 30 20.15 13.11 -4.68
N LEU A 31 19.79 12.05 -3.95
CA LEU A 31 18.48 11.97 -3.33
C LEU A 31 18.30 13.21 -2.45
N SER A 32 17.17 13.89 -2.58
CA SER A 32 16.87 15.10 -1.83
C SER A 32 15.36 15.36 -1.76
N GLY A 33 14.96 16.08 -0.70
CA GLY A 33 13.57 16.44 -0.46
C GLY A 33 12.75 15.36 0.24
N MET A 34 11.48 15.67 0.46
CA MET A 34 10.47 14.86 1.14
C MET A 34 9.21 14.82 0.28
N ARG A 35 8.58 13.65 0.16
CA ARG A 35 7.27 13.47 -0.47
C ARG A 35 6.29 12.89 0.53
N CYS A 36 5.08 13.42 0.58
CA CYS A 36 4.01 12.73 1.28
C CYS A 36 3.44 11.63 0.38
N GLU A 37 3.47 10.38 0.85
CA GLU A 37 2.92 9.21 0.14
C GLU A 37 1.39 9.26 -0.02
N TRP A 38 0.71 10.10 0.74
CA TRP A 38 -0.75 10.16 0.76
C TRP A 38 -1.31 11.25 -0.16
N CYS A 39 -0.77 12.47 -0.09
CA CYS A 39 -1.24 13.60 -0.90
C CYS A 39 -0.28 14.01 -2.01
N GLY A 40 0.91 13.42 -2.08
CA GLY A 40 1.92 13.74 -3.10
C GLY A 40 2.65 15.07 -2.89
N ILE A 41 2.35 15.83 -1.84
CA ILE A 41 3.03 17.10 -1.55
C ILE A 41 4.54 16.87 -1.43
N LEU A 42 5.30 17.76 -2.06
CA LEU A 42 6.76 17.75 -2.06
C LEU A 42 7.28 18.92 -1.21
N ALA A 43 8.32 18.69 -0.42
CA ALA A 43 8.97 19.74 0.36
C ALA A 43 10.46 19.48 0.52
N HIS A 44 11.27 20.51 0.78
CA HIS A 44 12.63 20.28 1.28
C HIS A 44 12.60 19.58 2.64
N ALA A 45 13.68 18.87 2.98
CA ALA A 45 13.87 18.27 4.30
C ALA A 45 13.77 19.29 5.45
N ALA A 46 14.18 20.55 5.21
CA ALA A 46 14.01 21.63 6.17
C ALA A 46 12.62 22.29 6.14
N CYS A 47 11.86 22.13 5.05
CA CYS A 47 10.57 22.80 4.86
C CYS A 47 9.38 21.97 5.29
N TYR A 48 9.46 20.62 5.26
CA TYR A 48 8.28 19.79 5.49
C TYR A 48 7.69 19.97 6.91
N ILE A 49 8.50 20.37 7.89
CA ILE A 49 8.05 20.67 9.26
C ILE A 49 7.12 21.89 9.35
N ILE A 50 7.13 22.76 8.34
CA ILE A 50 6.23 23.93 8.24
C ILE A 50 4.87 23.53 7.64
N VAL A 51 4.82 22.40 6.92
CA VAL A 51 3.57 21.86 6.38
C VAL A 51 2.67 21.44 7.53
N THR A 52 1.38 21.77 7.43
CA THR A 52 0.38 21.37 8.42
C THR A 52 0.45 19.85 8.63
N PRO A 53 0.38 19.35 9.88
CA PRO A 53 0.46 17.92 10.14
C PRO A 53 -0.71 17.13 9.52
N GLU A 54 -1.81 17.81 9.22
CA GLU A 54 -3.01 17.28 8.57
C GLU A 54 -2.85 17.11 7.05
N CYS A 55 -2.84 15.85 6.62
CA CYS A 55 -2.95 15.43 5.23
C CYS A 55 -4.41 15.35 4.79
N THR A 56 -4.71 15.93 3.64
CA THR A 56 -6.04 15.94 3.01
C THR A 56 -6.15 14.98 1.84
N PHE A 57 -5.19 14.06 1.65
CA PHE A 57 -5.03 13.20 0.46
C PHE A 57 -4.85 13.95 -0.88
N GLY A 58 -4.69 15.27 -0.85
CA GLY A 58 -4.37 16.06 -2.05
C GLY A 58 -5.51 16.07 -3.07
N ARG A 59 -5.15 16.07 -4.37
CA ARG A 59 -6.12 16.12 -5.49
C ARG A 59 -7.02 14.88 -5.53
N LEU A 60 -6.48 13.71 -5.19
CA LEU A 60 -7.17 12.42 -5.28
C LEU A 60 -8.07 12.10 -4.08
N ARG A 61 -8.28 13.05 -3.16
CA ARG A 61 -8.97 12.84 -1.88
C ARG A 61 -10.37 12.25 -2.02
N ASN A 62 -11.08 12.60 -3.08
CA ASN A 62 -12.45 12.15 -3.31
C ASN A 62 -12.45 10.68 -3.73
N MET A 63 -11.42 10.23 -4.43
CA MET A 63 -11.30 8.90 -5.01
C MET A 63 -10.62 7.88 -4.09
N ILE A 64 -9.85 8.33 -3.09
CA ILE A 64 -9.13 7.43 -2.19
C ILE A 64 -10.10 6.85 -1.15
N LEU A 65 -10.17 5.52 -1.09
CA LEU A 65 -10.82 4.79 -0.01
C LEU A 65 -9.94 4.90 1.24
N PRO A 66 -10.34 5.66 2.27
CA PRO A 66 -9.44 5.95 3.36
C PRO A 66 -9.09 4.69 4.14
N PRO A 67 -7.84 4.52 4.62
CA PRO A 67 -7.43 3.32 5.35
C PRO A 67 -8.29 3.03 6.60
N SER A 68 -8.85 4.07 7.23
CA SER A 68 -9.75 3.96 8.39
C SER A 68 -11.08 3.27 8.09
N CYS A 69 -11.45 3.15 6.81
CA CYS A 69 -12.70 2.57 6.36
C CYS A 69 -12.53 1.11 5.91
N VAL A 70 -11.30 0.58 5.91
CA VAL A 70 -10.99 -0.76 5.41
C VAL A 70 -10.50 -1.64 6.54
N GLN A 71 -11.14 -2.80 6.70
CA GLN A 71 -10.79 -3.78 7.71
C GLN A 71 -10.32 -5.06 7.03
N LEU A 72 -9.10 -5.49 7.38
CA LEU A 72 -8.53 -6.74 6.90
C LEU A 72 -7.86 -7.49 8.04
N PHE A 73 -8.26 -8.75 8.22
CA PHE A 73 -7.66 -9.66 9.18
C PHE A 73 -6.68 -10.59 8.45
N SER A 74 -5.38 -10.31 8.58
CA SER A 74 -4.36 -10.91 7.72
C SER A 74 -3.18 -11.59 8.43
N ARG A 75 -3.30 -11.95 9.71
CA ARG A 75 -2.14 -12.35 10.54
C ARG A 75 -1.26 -13.45 9.92
N ASN A 76 -1.85 -14.39 9.18
CA ASN A 76 -1.12 -15.50 8.53
C ASN A 76 -0.97 -15.33 7.00
N PHE A 77 -1.50 -14.25 6.42
CA PHE A 77 -1.41 -14.03 4.98
C PHE A 77 -0.24 -13.12 4.65
N SER A 78 0.52 -13.47 3.62
CA SER A 78 1.58 -12.61 3.08
C SER A 78 1.01 -11.30 2.54
N LYS A 79 1.89 -10.30 2.35
CA LYS A 79 1.49 -9.04 1.70
C LYS A 79 0.98 -9.28 0.29
N LEU A 80 1.57 -10.23 -0.43
CA LEU A 80 1.07 -10.67 -1.73
C LEU A 80 -0.38 -11.16 -1.63
N HIS A 81 -0.73 -11.96 -0.62
CA HIS A 81 -2.11 -12.45 -0.50
C HIS A 81 -3.10 -11.35 -0.09
N CYS A 82 -2.67 -10.41 0.75
CA CYS A 82 -3.54 -9.36 1.32
C CYS A 82 -3.74 -8.17 0.41
N PHE A 83 -2.63 -7.68 -0.17
CA PHE A 83 -2.56 -6.45 -0.92
C PHE A 83 -2.31 -6.71 -2.41
N ARG A 84 -2.06 -7.98 -2.80
CA ARG A 84 -1.80 -8.39 -4.18
C ARG A 84 -0.56 -7.71 -4.75
N ILE A 85 0.37 -7.33 -3.88
CA ILE A 85 1.65 -6.72 -4.24
C ILE A 85 2.67 -7.86 -4.28
N SER A 86 3.23 -8.15 -5.46
CA SER A 86 4.27 -9.15 -5.62
C SER A 86 5.54 -8.69 -4.93
N GLU A 87 6.10 -9.55 -4.07
CA GLU A 87 7.41 -9.33 -3.44
C GLU A 87 8.55 -9.65 -4.43
N ASN A 88 8.27 -10.47 -5.47
CA ASN A 88 9.25 -10.91 -6.46
C ASN A 88 9.19 -10.09 -7.76
N LEU A 89 9.71 -8.87 -7.72
CA LEU A 89 10.41 -8.30 -8.86
C LEU A 89 11.90 -8.60 -8.63
N GLN A 90 12.40 -9.65 -9.27
CA GLN A 90 13.81 -10.04 -9.19
C GLN A 90 14.72 -9.03 -9.91
N THR A 91 15.89 -8.78 -9.33
CA THR A 91 17.12 -8.31 -9.98
C THR A 91 17.12 -6.88 -10.55
N GLU A 92 16.84 -5.89 -9.72
CA GLU A 92 17.95 -4.96 -9.44
C GLU A 92 18.74 -5.66 -8.32
N SER A 93 20.07 -5.61 -8.38
CA SER A 93 20.97 -6.20 -7.40
C SER A 93 20.39 -6.14 -5.99
N ASP A 94 20.60 -7.16 -5.16
CA ASP A 94 20.41 -7.10 -3.69
C ASP A 94 21.34 -6.03 -3.02
N GLU A 95 21.80 -5.04 -3.79
CA GLU A 95 22.48 -3.80 -3.43
C GLU A 95 21.59 -2.55 -3.65
N ASP A 96 20.42 -2.63 -4.32
CA ASP A 96 19.64 -1.46 -4.74
C ASP A 96 18.29 -1.22 -4.02
N ASP A 97 17.70 -2.21 -3.35
CA ASP A 97 16.41 -2.04 -2.63
C ASP A 97 16.53 -1.98 -1.09
N ASP A 98 17.75 -2.09 -0.56
CA ASP A 98 18.18 -1.13 0.45
C ASP A 98 18.77 0.04 -0.33
N VAL A 99 18.06 1.17 -0.45
CA VAL A 99 18.56 2.33 -1.20
C VAL A 99 19.67 3.09 -0.42
N ASP A 100 20.65 2.32 0.05
CA ASP A 100 22.03 2.71 0.36
C ASP A 100 22.95 2.53 -0.87
N GLY A 101 22.41 2.09 -2.02
CA GLY A 101 23.04 2.04 -3.33
C GLY A 101 23.27 3.41 -4.01
N SER A 102 23.63 4.45 -3.27
CA SER A 102 24.31 5.63 -3.86
C SER A 102 25.17 6.38 -2.84
N THR A 103 25.96 5.62 -2.06
CA THR A 103 27.34 5.98 -1.68
C THR A 103 28.07 4.71 -1.19
N GLN A 104 27.87 3.56 -1.85
CA GLN A 104 28.76 2.42 -1.65
C GLN A 104 30.15 2.79 -2.20
N GLY A 105 30.99 3.35 -1.34
CA GLY A 105 32.43 3.32 -1.54
C GLY A 105 32.92 1.89 -1.34
N SER A 106 32.80 1.02 -2.34
CA SER A 106 33.82 -0.01 -2.50
C SER A 106 35.15 0.73 -2.62
N ALA A 107 36.22 0.22 -1.99
CA ALA A 107 37.54 0.85 -1.97
C ALA A 107 38.23 0.81 -3.35
N LYS A 108 37.58 1.38 -4.37
CA LYS A 108 38.13 1.65 -5.70
C LYS A 108 37.92 3.13 -6.00
N ASP A 109 38.97 3.89 -5.71
CA ASP A 109 39.31 5.20 -6.27
C ASP A 109 38.15 6.19 -6.46
N VAL A 110 37.56 6.62 -5.35
CA VAL A 110 36.94 7.96 -5.33
C VAL A 110 38.09 8.96 -5.42
N GLN A 111 38.18 9.68 -6.53
CA GLN A 111 39.05 10.84 -6.67
C GLN A 111 38.76 11.79 -5.50
N ILE A 112 39.65 11.77 -4.50
CA ILE A 112 39.73 12.77 -3.45
C ILE A 112 39.91 14.09 -4.19
N SER A 113 38.88 14.92 -4.18
CA SER A 113 39.01 16.34 -4.47
C SER A 113 40.21 16.85 -3.67
N THR A 114 41.27 17.24 -4.36
CA THR A 114 42.50 17.84 -3.81
C THR A 114 42.26 19.27 -3.32
N ASP A 115 41.06 19.56 -2.82
CA ASP A 115 40.75 20.80 -2.15
C ASP A 115 41.19 20.63 -0.69
N SER A 116 42.43 21.02 -0.39
CA SER A 116 43.09 20.83 0.92
C SER A 116 42.36 21.48 2.11
N SER A 117 41.32 22.25 1.83
CA SER A 117 40.50 23.00 2.78
C SER A 117 39.37 22.19 3.44
N LYS A 118 38.92 21.09 2.83
CA LYS A 118 37.81 20.25 3.32
C LYS A 118 38.30 18.91 3.87
N GLN A 119 37.49 18.31 4.74
CA GLN A 119 37.66 16.95 5.25
C GLN A 119 36.37 16.17 5.05
N THR A 120 36.51 14.87 4.83
CA THR A 120 35.39 13.94 4.67
C THR A 120 35.32 13.02 5.88
N LEU A 121 34.13 12.89 6.47
CA LEU A 121 33.90 12.10 7.68
C LEU A 121 32.86 11.01 7.42
N LYS A 122 33.07 9.79 7.95
CA LYS A 122 32.04 8.73 7.96
C LYS A 122 31.16 8.94 9.20
N ILE A 123 29.86 9.08 8.97
CA ILE A 123 28.87 9.34 10.01
C ILE A 123 27.93 8.16 10.09
N PHE A 124 27.71 7.63 11.29
CA PHE A 124 26.74 6.60 11.62
C PHE A 124 25.61 7.23 12.45
N ASP A 125 24.36 6.83 12.21
CA ASP A 125 23.19 7.36 12.93
C ASP A 125 22.79 6.51 14.15
N GLY A 126 23.48 5.40 14.42
CA GLY A 126 23.19 4.59 15.60
C GLY A 126 23.92 3.25 15.62
N ASN A 127 23.62 2.44 16.65
CA ASN A 127 24.28 1.15 16.86
C ASN A 127 24.03 0.15 15.73
N ASP A 128 22.82 0.12 15.17
CA ASP A 128 22.48 -0.81 14.10
C ASP A 128 23.27 -0.50 12.82
N ALA A 129 23.39 0.79 12.48
CA ALA A 129 24.20 1.25 11.37
C ALA A 129 25.68 0.89 11.54
N VAL A 130 26.23 0.98 12.76
CA VAL A 130 27.60 0.51 13.05
C VAL A 130 27.72 -1.00 12.87
N LYS A 131 26.77 -1.80 13.40
CA LYS A 131 26.76 -3.27 13.27
C LYS A 131 26.69 -3.70 11.80
N ARG A 132 25.96 -2.97 10.97
CA ARG A 132 25.82 -3.21 9.52
C ARG A 132 26.88 -2.54 8.66
N ASN A 133 27.76 -1.74 9.27
CA ASN A 133 28.73 -0.88 8.57
C ASN A 133 28.09 0.06 7.52
N GLN A 134 26.89 0.56 7.80
CA GLN A 134 26.16 1.53 6.98
C GLN A 134 26.42 2.94 7.51
N PHE A 135 26.96 3.83 6.67
CA PHE A 135 27.30 5.20 7.05
C PHE A 135 27.01 6.17 5.91
N ARG A 136 26.89 7.46 6.26
CA ARG A 136 26.86 8.54 5.28
C ARG A 136 28.13 9.37 5.36
N LEU A 137 28.62 9.80 4.21
CA LEU A 137 29.76 10.68 4.12
C LEU A 137 29.29 12.14 4.19
N ILE A 138 29.97 12.94 5.01
CA ILE A 138 29.82 14.39 5.00
C ILE A 138 31.15 15.04 4.64
N SER A 139 31.10 16.15 3.92
CA SER A 139 32.28 16.97 3.63
C SER A 139 32.13 18.33 4.30
N VAL A 140 33.02 18.63 5.24
CA VAL A 140 33.01 19.87 6.03
C VAL A 140 34.36 20.57 5.94
N PRO A 141 34.44 21.90 6.08
CA PRO A 141 35.71 22.60 6.19
C PRO A 141 36.54 22.07 7.37
N ARG A 142 37.88 22.02 7.24
CA ARG A 142 38.77 21.58 8.34
C ARG A 142 38.70 22.49 9.57
N ILE A 143 38.32 23.75 9.38
CA ILE A 143 38.13 24.76 10.43
C ILE A 143 36.72 24.76 11.03
N ALA A 144 35.85 23.85 10.60
CA ALA A 144 34.45 23.82 11.03
C ALA A 144 34.34 23.59 12.54
N LYS A 145 33.39 24.28 13.17
CA LYS A 145 33.08 24.07 14.59
C LYS A 145 32.29 22.77 14.77
N ASN A 146 32.37 22.16 15.96
CA ASN A 146 31.63 20.93 16.27
C ASN A 146 30.14 21.03 15.93
N GLU A 147 29.50 22.17 16.20
CA GLU A 147 28.10 22.43 15.88
C GLU A 147 27.81 22.31 14.36
N GLU A 148 28.66 22.89 13.51
CA GLU A 148 28.51 22.83 12.05
C GLU A 148 28.70 21.40 11.52
N VAL A 149 29.57 20.61 12.18
CA VAL A 149 29.76 19.20 11.84
C VAL A 149 28.55 18.36 12.24
N VAL A 150 27.97 18.60 13.44
CA VAL A 150 26.73 17.96 13.88
C VAL A 150 25.58 18.32 12.94
N GLU A 151 25.45 19.59 12.54
CA GLU A 151 24.45 20.04 11.58
C GLU A 151 24.56 19.29 10.25
N ALA A 152 25.77 19.20 9.71
CA ALA A 152 26.04 18.48 8.46
C ALA A 152 25.72 16.98 8.59
N ALA A 153 26.06 16.38 9.74
CA ALA A 153 25.75 14.99 10.07
C ALA A 153 24.23 14.73 10.12
N LEU A 154 23.46 15.55 10.85
CA LEU A 154 22.00 15.43 10.92
C LEU A 154 21.34 15.61 9.56
N ARG A 155 21.80 16.60 8.78
CA ARG A 155 21.31 16.86 7.42
C ARG A 155 21.54 15.68 6.48
N ALA A 156 22.67 14.99 6.58
CA ALA A 156 22.96 13.81 5.76
C ALA A 156 21.92 12.68 5.96
N TYR A 157 21.33 12.63 7.15
CA TYR A 157 20.28 11.68 7.54
C TYR A 157 18.86 12.26 7.52
N TYR A 158 18.65 13.44 6.91
CA TYR A 158 17.35 14.11 6.83
C TYR A 158 16.71 14.45 8.19
N ILE A 159 17.54 14.62 9.23
CA ILE A 159 17.10 15.01 10.56
C ILE A 159 17.21 16.52 10.67
N ASN A 160 16.11 17.17 11.07
CA ASN A 160 15.99 18.62 11.14
C ASN A 160 15.80 19.11 12.58
N ASP A 161 16.34 18.35 13.53
CA ASP A 161 16.30 18.68 14.94
C ASP A 161 17.37 19.71 15.28
N ASP A 162 17.27 20.32 16.47
CA ASP A 162 18.27 21.27 16.95
C ASP A 162 19.61 20.55 17.20
N GLN A 163 20.66 20.98 16.48
CA GLN A 163 22.01 20.44 16.60
C GLN A 163 22.57 20.47 18.04
N GLN A 164 22.10 21.40 18.88
CA GLN A 164 22.54 21.50 20.27
C GLN A 164 22.11 20.29 21.10
N GLU A 165 21.08 19.57 20.66
CA GLU A 165 20.55 18.37 21.31
C GLU A 165 21.33 17.09 20.94
N TYR A 166 22.33 17.21 20.07
CA TYR A 166 23.10 16.09 19.56
C TYR A 166 24.61 16.30 19.78
N GLU A 167 25.34 15.19 19.74
CA GLU A 167 26.79 15.17 19.79
C GLU A 167 27.35 14.05 18.91
N LEU A 168 28.60 14.22 18.48
CA LEU A 168 29.34 13.21 17.75
C LEU A 168 30.29 12.51 18.72
N GLN A 169 30.21 11.19 18.77
CA GLN A 169 31.09 10.36 19.58
C GLN A 169 32.00 9.53 18.68
N THR A 170 33.24 9.33 19.11
CA THR A 170 34.17 8.39 18.47
C THR A 170 33.89 6.99 19.00
N PHE A 171 34.11 5.97 18.18
CA PHE A 171 33.95 4.59 18.61
C PHE A 171 35.01 3.69 17.96
N THR A 172 35.41 2.64 18.66
CA THR A 172 36.22 1.55 18.12
C THR A 172 35.29 0.39 17.75
N GLN A 173 35.32 -0.05 16.49
CA GLN A 173 34.47 -1.14 15.97
C GLN A 173 34.54 -2.43 16.82
N GLN A 174 35.63 -2.65 17.55
CA GLN A 174 35.83 -3.83 18.41
C GLN A 174 34.98 -3.83 19.70
N VAL A 175 34.48 -2.69 20.19
CA VAL A 175 33.79 -2.58 21.50
C VAL A 175 32.28 -2.86 21.40
N LEU A 176 31.69 -2.77 20.21
CA LEU A 176 30.23 -2.94 19.99
C LEU A 176 29.79 -4.36 19.59
N LEU A 177 30.74 -5.28 19.41
CA LEU A 177 30.48 -6.72 19.18
C LEU A 177 30.36 -7.52 20.49
N SER A 178 30.60 -6.88 21.64
CA SER A 178 30.44 -7.45 22.97
C SER A 178 29.12 -6.96 23.57
N ASP A 179 28.01 -7.66 23.27
CA ASP A 179 26.78 -7.54 24.05
C ASP A 179 27.03 -8.15 25.44
N ASP A 180 27.46 -7.34 26.41
CA ASP A 180 27.24 -7.49 27.87
C ASP A 180 28.25 -6.66 28.69
N VAL A 181 27.94 -5.40 29.02
CA VAL A 181 28.33 -4.82 30.33
C VAL A 181 27.24 -3.85 30.79
N ILE A 182 26.31 -4.39 31.56
CA ILE A 182 25.61 -3.65 32.60
C ILE A 182 26.64 -3.31 33.70
N ASN A 183 26.60 -2.06 34.19
CA ASN A 183 27.32 -1.54 35.36
C ASN A 183 28.85 -1.41 35.29
N ARG A 184 29.32 -0.18 35.01
CA ARG A 184 30.36 0.44 35.85
C ARG A 184 30.05 1.91 36.08
N ASN A 185 29.76 2.22 37.35
CA ASN A 185 29.81 3.57 37.92
C ASN A 185 31.25 4.08 37.92
N ASP A 186 31.37 5.40 37.83
CA ASP A 186 32.45 6.26 38.33
C ASP A 186 33.90 5.80 38.09
N ALA A 187 34.47 6.30 37.00
CA ALA A 187 35.85 6.79 37.04
C ALA A 187 35.92 8.06 36.19
N ALA A 188 35.98 9.20 36.87
CA ALA A 188 36.35 10.47 36.27
C ALA A 188 37.78 10.35 35.74
N GLU A 189 37.93 10.36 34.41
CA GLU A 189 39.18 10.76 33.77
C GLU A 189 39.00 12.17 33.22
N ASP A 190 39.48 13.13 34.01
CA ASP A 190 39.76 14.49 33.59
C ASP A 190 40.62 14.47 32.32
N SER A 191 40.01 14.80 31.18
CA SER A 191 40.73 15.18 29.98
C SER A 191 40.21 16.52 29.47
N ASN A 192 41.01 17.54 29.77
CA ASN A 192 40.99 18.91 29.30
C ASN A 192 40.07 19.24 28.11
N LEU A 193 39.16 20.17 28.39
CA LEU A 193 38.46 21.02 27.43
C LEU A 193 39.47 21.91 26.68
N GLY A 194 39.83 21.53 25.45
CA GLY A 194 40.62 22.40 24.57
C GLY A 194 41.35 21.66 23.45
N SER A 195 40.87 21.85 22.21
CA SER A 195 41.40 21.32 20.94
C SER A 195 41.04 19.86 20.62
N VAL A 196 40.14 19.71 19.64
CA VAL A 196 39.65 18.43 19.09
C VAL A 196 40.69 17.73 18.18
N PHE A 197 41.86 18.31 17.93
CA PHE A 197 42.74 17.83 16.85
C PHE A 197 44.17 17.54 17.32
N ARG A 198 44.51 16.25 17.41
CA ARG A 198 45.87 15.71 17.26
C ARG A 198 45.86 14.43 16.40
N GLU A 199 46.61 14.50 15.30
CA GLU A 199 47.31 13.50 14.46
C GLU A 199 46.74 12.10 14.11
N SER A 200 45.57 11.69 14.56
CA SER A 200 44.84 10.57 13.94
C SER A 200 43.34 10.76 14.09
N ILE A 201 42.75 11.51 13.16
CA ILE A 201 41.31 11.75 13.12
C ILE A 201 40.61 10.39 13.02
N PRO A 202 39.71 10.01 13.95
CA PRO A 202 38.88 8.84 13.79
C PRO A 202 38.05 9.05 12.52
N GLU A 203 38.23 8.18 11.54
CA GLU A 203 37.53 8.30 10.25
C GLU A 203 36.01 8.11 10.37
N ALA A 204 35.53 7.66 11.54
CA ALA A 204 34.15 7.26 11.82
C ALA A 204 33.62 7.87 13.13
N TRP A 205 32.43 8.45 13.03
CA TRP A 205 31.72 9.09 14.14
C TRP A 205 30.29 8.56 14.22
N ILE A 206 29.74 8.46 15.42
CA ILE A 206 28.34 8.13 15.65
C ILE A 206 27.59 9.33 16.23
N ILE A 207 26.43 9.64 15.67
CA ILE A 207 25.56 10.69 16.19
C ILE A 207 24.80 10.15 17.40
N ARG A 208 24.80 10.90 18.51
CA ARG A 208 24.02 10.60 19.71
C ARG A 208 23.15 11.77 20.11
N ALA A 209 21.92 11.48 20.51
CA ALA A 209 21.07 12.44 21.18
C ALA A 209 21.51 12.60 22.64
N LYS A 210 21.63 13.85 23.11
CA LYS A 210 21.93 14.17 24.50
C LYS A 210 20.74 13.78 25.39
N PRO A 211 20.99 13.30 26.63
CA PRO A 211 19.92 12.93 27.53
C PRO A 211 19.05 14.15 27.88
N LYS A 212 17.73 13.96 27.84
CA LYS A 212 16.75 14.95 28.28
C LYS A 212 15.98 14.41 29.50
N ASP A 213 15.60 15.33 30.38
CA ASP A 213 14.77 15.03 31.54
C ASP A 213 13.28 15.03 31.22
N GLU A 214 12.89 15.75 30.16
CA GLU A 214 11.53 15.81 29.64
C GLU A 214 11.53 15.75 28.11
N GLU A 215 10.52 15.12 27.53
CA GLU A 215 10.30 15.06 26.08
C GLU A 215 8.81 15.14 25.71
N VAL A 216 8.49 15.24 24.42
CA VAL A 216 7.11 15.23 23.92
C VAL A 216 6.86 13.95 23.14
N ILE A 217 5.89 13.15 23.60
CA ILE A 217 5.38 12.00 22.85
C ILE A 217 4.18 12.42 21.98
N ARG A 218 4.14 11.93 20.73
CA ARG A 218 2.99 12.07 19.84
C ARG A 218 2.21 10.76 19.81
N ILE A 219 0.96 10.81 20.26
CA ILE A 219 0.05 9.68 20.31
C ILE A 219 -0.94 9.74 19.14
N TYR A 220 -0.89 8.74 18.28
CA TYR A 220 -1.77 8.63 17.12
C TYR A 220 -3.03 7.86 17.52
N PRO A 221 -4.23 8.48 17.41
CA PRO A 221 -5.47 7.87 17.89
C PRO A 221 -6.00 6.77 16.98
N ALA A 222 -5.47 6.61 15.76
CA ALA A 222 -5.98 5.70 14.73
C ALA A 222 -7.51 5.77 14.62
N TRP A 223 -8.22 4.67 14.89
CA TRP A 223 -9.68 4.58 14.82
C TRP A 223 -10.42 5.13 16.04
N LEU A 224 -9.71 5.51 17.12
CA LEU A 224 -10.35 5.99 18.34
C LEU A 224 -10.94 7.39 18.18
N LYS A 225 -10.40 8.20 17.25
CA LYS A 225 -10.89 9.54 16.91
C LYS A 225 -10.53 9.90 15.46
N VAL A 226 -11.54 9.96 14.60
CA VAL A 226 -11.40 10.36 13.19
C VAL A 226 -11.16 11.88 13.12
N GLY A 227 -10.31 12.32 12.19
CA GLY A 227 -10.02 13.74 11.98
C GLY A 227 -9.05 14.36 12.99
N MET A 228 -8.24 13.54 13.67
CA MET A 228 -7.17 13.99 14.55
C MET A 228 -5.87 13.28 14.17
N ALA A 229 -4.85 14.06 13.78
CA ALA A 229 -3.55 13.52 13.36
C ALA A 229 -2.82 12.85 14.53
N TYR A 230 -2.65 13.56 15.65
CA TYR A 230 -2.07 13.05 16.89
C TYR A 230 -2.43 13.96 18.09
N VAL A 231 -2.18 13.46 19.29
CA VAL A 231 -2.17 14.22 20.54
C VAL A 231 -0.74 14.30 21.06
N SER A 232 -0.29 15.47 21.49
CA SER A 232 1.03 15.65 22.10
C SER A 232 0.92 15.66 23.62
N LEU A 233 1.76 14.86 24.28
CA LEU A 233 1.88 14.82 25.74
C LEU A 233 3.33 15.04 26.13
N ARG A 234 3.56 15.72 27.25
CA ARG A 234 4.89 15.87 27.83
C ARG A 234 5.16 14.67 28.75
N VAL A 235 6.31 14.04 28.57
CA VAL A 235 6.76 12.88 29.35
C VAL A 235 8.05 13.21 30.10
N ASN A 236 8.19 12.70 31.31
CA ASN A 236 9.34 12.85 32.18
C ASN A 236 9.86 11.47 32.63
N LYS A 237 10.81 11.46 33.58
CA LYS A 237 11.45 10.23 34.09
C LYS A 237 10.48 9.22 34.72
N ASP A 238 9.32 9.67 35.18
CA ASP A 238 8.31 8.85 35.86
C ASP A 238 7.15 8.46 34.91
N SER A 239 7.13 8.99 33.69
CA SER A 239 6.08 8.70 32.72
C SER A 239 6.17 7.27 32.18
N THR A 240 5.20 6.44 32.56
CA THR A 240 5.01 5.09 32.03
C THR A 240 3.99 5.05 30.89
N ALA A 241 3.97 3.97 30.12
CA ALA A 241 2.93 3.72 29.12
C ALA A 241 1.50 3.84 29.70
N GLN A 242 1.27 3.37 30.93
CA GLN A 242 -0.02 3.49 31.60
C GLN A 242 -0.40 4.94 31.91
N THR A 243 0.56 5.76 32.36
CA THR A 243 0.30 7.20 32.61
C THR A 243 -0.06 7.94 31.32
N VAL A 244 0.64 7.63 30.21
CA VAL A 244 0.34 8.17 28.88
C VAL A 244 -1.08 7.78 28.42
N ILE A 245 -1.49 6.52 28.60
CA ILE A 245 -2.85 6.07 28.28
C ILE A 245 -3.89 6.85 29.11
N LYS A 246 -3.63 7.02 30.41
CA LYS A 246 -4.52 7.75 31.32
C LYS A 246 -4.70 9.21 30.90
N GLU A 247 -3.64 9.87 30.44
CA GLU A 247 -3.67 11.27 30.01
C GLU A 247 -4.29 11.46 28.61
N VAL A 248 -4.09 10.51 27.69
CA VAL A 248 -4.57 10.67 26.30
C VAL A 248 -6.06 10.40 26.15
N LEU A 249 -6.64 9.44 26.88
CA LEU A 249 -8.05 9.06 26.71
C LEU A 249 -9.05 10.23 26.88
N PRO A 250 -8.92 11.11 27.90
CA PRO A 250 -9.77 12.30 28.00
C PRO A 250 -9.65 13.24 26.80
N LEU A 251 -8.45 13.41 26.23
CA LEU A 251 -8.21 14.25 25.05
C LEU A 251 -8.84 13.66 23.78
N LEU A 252 -9.06 12.34 23.77
CA LEU A 252 -9.79 11.62 22.74
C LEU A 252 -11.31 11.58 22.99
N GLY A 253 -11.81 12.14 24.10
CA GLY A 253 -13.23 12.10 24.47
C GLY A 253 -13.68 10.73 25.02
N ARG A 254 -12.76 9.93 25.54
CA ARG A 254 -12.97 8.57 26.05
C ARG A 254 -12.71 8.45 27.56
N GLN A 255 -13.05 9.50 28.32
CA GLN A 255 -12.73 9.58 29.75
C GLN A 255 -13.46 8.55 30.64
N THR A 256 -14.55 7.93 30.17
CA THR A 256 -15.36 6.96 30.93
C THR A 256 -14.93 5.51 30.72
N GLU A 257 -13.96 5.24 29.84
CA GLU A 257 -13.56 3.89 29.49
C GLU A 257 -12.46 3.34 30.42
N CYS A 258 -12.44 2.01 30.60
CA CYS A 258 -11.45 1.37 31.45
C CYS A 258 -10.06 1.38 30.80
N LEU A 259 -9.02 1.82 31.54
CA LEU A 259 -7.64 1.86 31.06
C LEU A 259 -7.12 0.50 30.57
N GLN A 260 -7.60 -0.61 31.16
CA GLN A 260 -7.18 -1.97 30.80
C GLN A 260 -7.65 -2.40 29.39
N ASN A 261 -8.64 -1.68 28.86
CA ASN A 261 -9.12 -1.87 27.49
C ASN A 261 -8.22 -1.18 26.47
N PHE A 262 -7.11 -0.58 26.87
CA PHE A 262 -6.20 0.12 25.97
C PHE A 262 -4.76 -0.31 26.15
N LYS A 263 -4.00 -0.23 25.06
CA LYS A 263 -2.57 -0.50 25.02
C LYS A 263 -1.87 0.57 24.22
N LEU A 264 -0.64 0.87 24.61
CA LEU A 264 0.26 1.71 23.84
C LEU A 264 1.10 0.80 22.93
N VAL A 265 1.11 1.09 21.64
CA VAL A 265 1.79 0.30 20.63
C VAL A 265 2.78 1.17 19.89
N GLU A 266 4.05 0.79 19.96
CA GLU A 266 5.09 1.31 19.11
C GLU A 266 4.98 0.67 17.72
N VAL A 267 5.02 1.50 16.69
CA VAL A 267 4.97 1.07 15.29
C VAL A 267 6.13 1.70 14.55
N LEU A 268 7.10 0.87 14.16
CA LEU A 268 8.21 1.26 13.30
C LEU A 268 7.80 1.07 11.84
N MET A 269 7.76 2.16 11.09
CA MET A 269 7.41 2.19 9.67
C MET A 269 8.67 2.07 8.81
N GLY A 270 9.19 0.85 8.66
CA GLY A 270 10.28 0.57 7.74
C GLY A 270 9.82 0.49 6.28
N SER A 271 10.75 0.70 5.33
CA SER A 271 10.50 0.56 3.89
C SER A 271 10.09 -0.85 3.49
N LYS A 272 10.76 -1.86 4.05
CA LYS A 272 10.51 -3.29 3.77
C LYS A 272 9.43 -3.89 4.68
N GLN A 273 9.33 -3.44 5.92
CA GLN A 273 8.38 -4.00 6.89
C GLN A 273 7.89 -2.97 7.91
N VAL A 274 6.66 -3.17 8.37
CA VAL A 274 6.09 -2.44 9.49
C VAL A 274 6.15 -3.34 10.71
N GLN A 275 6.93 -2.95 11.71
CA GLN A 275 7.03 -3.69 12.98
C GLN A 275 6.12 -3.06 14.01
N ARG A 276 5.48 -3.89 14.84
CA ARG A 276 4.57 -3.45 15.89
C ARG A 276 4.96 -4.09 17.22
N MET A 277 5.12 -3.29 18.26
CA MET A 277 5.46 -3.74 19.60
C MET A 277 4.49 -3.14 20.60
N VAL A 278 3.80 -4.00 21.34
CA VAL A 278 2.95 -3.57 22.47
C VAL A 278 3.88 -3.23 23.63
N LEU A 279 3.76 -2.03 24.18
CA LEU A 279 4.53 -1.63 25.35
C LEU A 279 3.89 -2.20 26.64
N ASP A 280 4.74 -2.61 27.58
CA ASP A 280 4.29 -2.95 28.92
C ASP A 280 3.73 -1.70 29.63
N ASN A 281 2.75 -1.87 30.50
CA ASN A 281 2.12 -0.76 31.21
C ASN A 281 3.11 0.03 32.09
N GLN A 282 4.15 -0.64 32.61
CA GLN A 282 5.19 -0.04 33.43
C GLN A 282 6.41 0.43 32.62
N GLU A 283 6.40 0.24 31.30
CA GLU A 283 7.48 0.68 30.42
C GLU A 283 7.67 2.20 30.52
N LEU A 284 8.89 2.63 30.83
CA LEU A 284 9.24 4.04 30.95
C LEU A 284 9.48 4.63 29.56
N ILE A 285 8.68 5.63 29.21
CA ILE A 285 8.66 6.19 27.85
C ILE A 285 10.00 6.84 27.48
N LEU A 286 10.63 7.56 28.40
CA LEU A 286 11.94 8.16 28.15
C LEU A 286 13.04 7.13 27.93
N ASN A 287 13.00 5.99 28.63
CA ASN A 287 13.97 4.91 28.38
C ASN A 287 13.76 4.32 26.99
N ARG A 288 12.50 4.14 26.60
CA ARG A 288 12.18 3.64 25.26
C ARG A 288 12.66 4.60 24.15
N PHE A 289 12.50 5.91 24.32
CA PHE A 289 13.06 6.90 23.39
C PHE A 289 14.59 6.82 23.29
N LYS A 290 15.28 6.64 24.42
CA LYS A 290 16.73 6.45 24.45
C LYS A 290 17.13 5.19 23.68
N ASP A 291 16.42 4.07 23.86
CA ASP A 291 16.70 2.82 23.18
C ASP A 291 16.53 2.93 21.66
N ILE A 292 15.45 3.59 21.21
CA ILE A 292 15.21 3.85 19.79
C ILE A 292 16.34 4.70 19.21
N ARG A 293 16.67 5.84 19.81
CA ARG A 293 17.74 6.73 19.33
C ARG A 293 19.14 6.11 19.42
N LYS A 294 19.37 5.23 20.39
CA LYS A 294 20.62 4.47 20.50
C LYS A 294 20.75 3.46 19.35
N THR A 295 19.63 2.87 18.93
CA THR A 295 19.56 1.97 17.77
C THR A 295 19.79 2.74 16.47
N SER A 296 19.03 3.80 16.25
CA SER A 296 19.20 4.77 15.16
C SER A 296 18.42 6.05 15.48
N ILE A 297 19.06 7.21 15.37
CA ILE A 297 18.37 8.50 15.54
C ILE A 297 17.33 8.73 14.43
N ARG A 298 17.56 8.20 13.23
CA ARG A 298 16.61 8.27 12.11
C ARG A 298 15.37 7.41 12.37
N GLN A 299 15.53 6.27 13.04
CA GLN A 299 14.43 5.40 13.42
C GLN A 299 13.37 6.12 14.26
N MET A 300 13.76 7.13 15.05
CA MET A 300 12.82 7.93 15.83
C MET A 300 11.77 8.63 14.94
N ASN A 301 12.18 9.15 13.77
CA ASN A 301 11.28 9.79 12.81
C ASN A 301 10.33 8.80 12.10
N GLN A 302 10.72 7.53 12.07
CA GLN A 302 9.94 6.43 11.48
C GLN A 302 9.06 5.70 12.51
N THR A 303 9.22 6.03 13.80
CA THR A 303 8.47 5.42 14.90
C THR A 303 7.23 6.24 15.24
N ARG A 304 6.09 5.56 15.37
CA ARG A 304 4.83 6.16 15.81
C ARG A 304 4.28 5.41 17.02
N PHE A 305 3.71 6.13 17.97
CA PHE A 305 3.06 5.55 19.14
C PHE A 305 1.55 5.63 18.99
N TYR A 306 0.89 4.49 18.89
CA TYR A 306 -0.55 4.39 18.75
C TYR A 306 -1.18 3.97 20.07
N ILE A 307 -2.31 4.56 20.40
CA ILE A 307 -3.21 3.97 21.38
C ILE A 307 -4.18 3.05 20.65
N VAL A 308 -4.25 1.80 21.08
CA VAL A 308 -5.13 0.80 20.48
C VAL A 308 -6.04 0.21 21.55
N GLU A 309 -7.26 -0.12 21.15
CA GLU A 309 -8.18 -0.84 21.99
C GLU A 309 -7.74 -2.30 22.10
N ASN A 310 -7.60 -2.79 23.33
CA ASN A 310 -7.35 -4.17 23.73
C ASN A 310 -8.64 -5.02 23.60
N SER A 311 -9.38 -4.83 22.49
CA SER A 311 -10.47 -5.72 22.15
C SER A 311 -9.87 -7.05 21.66
N LYS A 312 -10.40 -8.18 22.14
CA LYS A 312 -10.20 -9.46 21.45
C LYS A 312 -10.96 -9.34 20.14
N SER A 313 -10.33 -8.81 19.10
CA SER A 313 -10.97 -8.74 17.80
C SER A 313 -11.37 -10.16 17.42
N ILE A 314 -12.66 -10.37 17.18
CA ILE A 314 -13.14 -11.63 16.62
C ILE A 314 -12.41 -11.77 15.29
N VAL A 315 -11.61 -12.84 15.17
CA VAL A 315 -10.91 -13.13 13.92
C VAL A 315 -11.99 -13.40 12.90
N GLN A 316 -11.93 -12.71 11.76
CA GLN A 316 -12.88 -12.90 10.68
C GLN A 316 -12.21 -12.61 9.35
N VAL A 317 -11.69 -13.66 8.71
CA VAL A 317 -11.13 -13.56 7.36
C VAL A 317 -12.26 -13.74 6.36
N ASN A 318 -12.40 -12.81 5.42
CA ASN A 318 -13.31 -12.95 4.29
C ASN A 318 -12.55 -13.50 3.08
N LEU A 319 -12.99 -14.65 2.57
CA LEU A 319 -12.39 -15.30 1.42
C LEU A 319 -13.42 -15.46 0.32
N PHE A 320 -13.19 -14.81 -0.82
CA PHE A 320 -13.98 -15.00 -2.03
C PHE A 320 -13.48 -16.27 -2.74
N VAL A 321 -14.39 -17.19 -3.06
CA VAL A 321 -14.10 -18.42 -3.80
C VAL A 321 -14.97 -18.48 -5.05
N SER A 322 -14.36 -18.71 -6.22
CA SER A 322 -15.03 -18.83 -7.51
C SER A 322 -14.56 -20.05 -8.29
N GLY A 323 -15.24 -20.35 -9.39
CA GLY A 323 -14.99 -21.54 -10.21
C GLY A 323 -15.89 -22.72 -9.83
N LEU A 324 -16.85 -22.50 -8.93
CA LEU A 324 -17.85 -23.50 -8.54
C LEU A 324 -18.92 -23.62 -9.65
N PRO A 325 -19.70 -24.72 -9.68
CA PRO A 325 -20.80 -24.85 -10.63
C PRO A 325 -21.85 -23.76 -10.39
N PRO A 326 -22.41 -23.13 -11.44
CA PRO A 326 -23.43 -22.11 -11.29
C PRO A 326 -24.78 -22.71 -10.90
N GLN A 327 -25.70 -21.85 -10.46
CA GLN A 327 -27.11 -22.15 -10.15
C GLN A 327 -27.34 -23.16 -9.01
N LEU A 328 -26.39 -23.28 -8.09
CA LEU A 328 -26.54 -24.10 -6.88
C LEU A 328 -27.06 -23.27 -5.69
N SER A 329 -27.68 -23.96 -4.74
CA SER A 329 -28.07 -23.42 -3.43
C SER A 329 -26.86 -23.23 -2.50
N ALA A 330 -27.05 -22.46 -1.43
CA ALA A 330 -26.02 -22.26 -0.41
C ALA A 330 -25.60 -23.57 0.28
N GLU A 331 -26.55 -24.50 0.46
CA GLU A 331 -26.29 -25.80 1.07
C GLU A 331 -25.45 -26.70 0.15
N GLU A 332 -25.79 -26.75 -1.14
CA GLU A 332 -25.01 -27.48 -2.14
C GLU A 332 -23.58 -26.94 -2.25
N TYR A 333 -23.40 -25.62 -2.30
CA TYR A 333 -22.05 -25.04 -2.25
C TYR A 333 -21.31 -25.42 -0.96
N THR A 334 -22.00 -25.40 0.18
CA THR A 334 -21.38 -25.80 1.46
C THR A 334 -20.95 -27.27 1.43
N ASN A 335 -21.71 -28.15 0.78
CA ASN A 335 -21.36 -29.56 0.64
C ASN A 335 -20.16 -29.76 -0.28
N ILE A 336 -20.12 -29.11 -1.44
CA ILE A 336 -18.94 -29.12 -2.33
C ILE A 336 -17.69 -28.67 -1.57
N LEU A 337 -17.77 -27.57 -0.81
CA LEU A 337 -16.63 -27.07 -0.05
C LEU A 337 -16.20 -28.02 1.08
N LYS A 338 -17.14 -28.78 1.69
CA LYS A 338 -16.80 -29.81 2.68
C LYS A 338 -16.09 -31.00 2.03
N GLU A 339 -16.56 -31.43 0.87
CA GLU A 339 -16.02 -32.59 0.16
C GLU A 339 -14.64 -32.27 -0.43
N GLU A 340 -14.53 -31.16 -1.14
CA GLU A 340 -13.32 -30.80 -1.91
C GLU A 340 -12.24 -30.11 -1.05
N LEU A 341 -12.64 -29.28 -0.06
CA LEU A 341 -11.69 -28.48 0.73
C LEU A 341 -11.63 -28.90 2.21
N ALA A 342 -12.43 -29.89 2.62
CA ALA A 342 -12.55 -30.34 4.01
C ALA A 342 -12.79 -29.18 4.99
N ILE A 343 -13.68 -28.23 4.64
CA ILE A 343 -13.93 -27.06 5.49
C ILE A 343 -14.50 -27.46 6.86
N LYS A 344 -14.07 -26.75 7.90
CA LYS A 344 -14.56 -26.94 9.27
C LYS A 344 -15.73 -26.00 9.56
N THR A 345 -16.96 -26.53 9.59
CA THR A 345 -18.20 -25.74 9.74
C THR A 345 -18.32 -24.97 11.05
N ASN A 346 -17.57 -25.34 12.08
CA ASN A 346 -17.53 -24.60 13.34
C ASN A 346 -16.71 -23.29 13.26
N VAL A 347 -15.89 -23.12 12.21
CA VAL A 347 -15.06 -21.93 12.00
C VAL A 347 -15.20 -21.32 10.60
N VAL A 348 -15.89 -21.97 9.67
CA VAL A 348 -16.16 -21.50 8.31
C VAL A 348 -17.66 -21.40 8.10
N SER A 349 -18.12 -20.26 7.58
CA SER A 349 -19.50 -20.04 7.18
C SER A 349 -19.58 -19.39 5.79
N VAL A 350 -20.60 -19.74 5.00
CA VAL A 350 -20.87 -19.07 3.73
C VAL A 350 -21.71 -17.83 4.03
N SER A 351 -21.12 -16.65 3.83
CA SER A 351 -21.77 -15.36 4.11
C SER A 351 -22.57 -14.83 2.94
N HIS A 352 -22.13 -15.10 1.70
CA HIS A 352 -22.78 -14.64 0.47
C HIS A 352 -22.64 -15.67 -0.63
N VAL A 353 -23.63 -15.73 -1.52
CA VAL A 353 -23.69 -16.62 -2.68
C VAL A 353 -23.99 -15.84 -3.96
N TYR A 354 -23.22 -16.13 -5.00
CA TYR A 354 -23.34 -15.65 -6.36
C TYR A 354 -23.67 -16.84 -7.27
N GLN A 355 -24.95 -17.26 -7.23
CA GLN A 355 -25.42 -18.50 -7.87
C GLN A 355 -25.15 -18.48 -9.37
N ALA A 356 -25.52 -17.40 -10.07
CA ALA A 356 -25.33 -17.29 -11.51
C ALA A 356 -23.85 -17.41 -11.93
N GLN A 357 -22.92 -16.99 -11.07
CA GLN A 357 -21.49 -16.96 -11.36
C GLN A 357 -20.70 -18.12 -10.75
N GLY A 358 -21.34 -18.99 -9.95
CA GLY A 358 -20.63 -20.09 -9.30
C GLY A 358 -19.57 -19.60 -8.31
N ALA A 359 -19.95 -18.67 -7.43
CA ALA A 359 -19.03 -18.09 -6.46
C ALA A 359 -19.68 -17.86 -5.08
N VAL A 360 -18.85 -17.86 -4.04
CA VAL A 360 -19.26 -17.66 -2.65
C VAL A 360 -18.26 -16.79 -1.89
N VAL A 361 -18.71 -16.19 -0.78
CA VAL A 361 -17.82 -15.51 0.17
C VAL A 361 -17.87 -16.23 1.51
N LEU A 362 -16.73 -16.75 1.94
CA LEU A 362 -16.55 -17.43 3.20
C LEU A 362 -16.15 -16.44 4.30
N GLN A 363 -16.77 -16.55 5.46
CA GLN A 363 -16.35 -15.93 6.71
C GLN A 363 -15.67 -16.98 7.58
N ILE A 364 -14.39 -16.76 7.91
CA ILE A 364 -13.53 -17.73 8.57
C ILE A 364 -12.99 -17.16 9.88
N SER A 365 -13.31 -17.80 11.01
CA SER A 365 -12.95 -17.33 12.35
C SER A 365 -11.60 -17.83 12.87
N CYS A 366 -10.79 -18.45 12.01
CA CYS A 366 -9.47 -19.00 12.36
C CYS A 366 -8.45 -18.70 11.25
N PHE A 367 -7.33 -18.03 11.60
CA PHE A 367 -6.29 -17.66 10.62
C PHE A 367 -5.66 -18.87 9.93
N SER A 368 -5.31 -19.92 10.68
CA SER A 368 -4.71 -21.12 10.12
C SER A 368 -5.66 -21.86 9.19
N GLU A 369 -6.97 -21.85 9.48
CA GLU A 369 -7.96 -22.47 8.61
C GLU A 369 -8.17 -21.66 7.33
N ALA A 370 -8.18 -20.32 7.42
CA ALA A 370 -8.30 -19.45 6.26
C ALA A 370 -7.11 -19.61 5.30
N GLU A 371 -5.89 -19.65 5.84
CA GLU A 371 -4.68 -19.90 5.06
C GLU A 371 -4.69 -21.28 4.41
N ARG A 372 -5.06 -22.32 5.16
CA ARG A 372 -5.19 -23.70 4.64
C ARG A 372 -6.16 -23.76 3.46
N ILE A 373 -7.36 -23.20 3.61
CA ILE A 373 -8.38 -23.18 2.55
C ILE A 373 -7.88 -22.40 1.34
N TYR A 374 -7.30 -21.22 1.55
CA TYR A 374 -6.75 -20.41 0.47
C TYR A 374 -5.70 -21.16 -0.35
N MET A 375 -4.81 -21.92 0.31
CA MET A 375 -3.79 -22.72 -0.38
C MET A 375 -4.42 -23.89 -1.13
N LEU A 376 -5.36 -24.62 -0.52
CA LEU A 376 -6.02 -25.76 -1.17
C LEU A 376 -6.83 -25.37 -2.41
N VAL A 377 -7.53 -24.22 -2.36
CA VAL A 377 -8.35 -23.76 -3.48
C VAL A 377 -7.53 -23.66 -4.78
N LYS A 378 -6.26 -23.28 -4.72
CA LYS A 378 -5.41 -23.12 -5.91
C LYS A 378 -5.15 -24.42 -6.67
N ASP A 379 -5.17 -25.54 -5.97
CA ASP A 379 -4.88 -26.87 -6.53
C ASP A 379 -6.15 -27.72 -6.69
N THR A 380 -7.33 -27.13 -6.44
CA THR A 380 -8.62 -27.83 -6.48
C THR A 380 -9.34 -27.56 -7.80
N ILE A 381 -9.87 -28.61 -8.42
CA ILE A 381 -10.66 -28.55 -9.65
C ILE A 381 -12.04 -29.13 -9.36
N VAL A 382 -13.10 -28.39 -9.72
CA VAL A 382 -14.49 -28.82 -9.57
C VAL A 382 -15.17 -28.71 -10.93
N ASN A 383 -15.77 -29.80 -11.43
CA ASN A 383 -16.38 -29.87 -12.76
C ASN A 383 -15.46 -29.32 -13.86
N ASP A 384 -14.22 -29.81 -13.91
CA ASP A 384 -13.17 -29.41 -14.85
C ASP A 384 -12.78 -27.92 -14.82
N LYS A 385 -13.23 -27.18 -13.80
CA LYS A 385 -12.86 -25.78 -13.59
C LYS A 385 -11.97 -25.64 -12.37
N PRO A 386 -10.77 -25.04 -12.50
CA PRO A 386 -9.94 -24.75 -11.35
C PRO A 386 -10.64 -23.70 -10.48
N LEU A 387 -10.61 -23.93 -9.17
CA LEU A 387 -11.12 -22.95 -8.23
C LEU A 387 -10.13 -21.77 -8.10
N ASN A 388 -10.66 -20.60 -7.74
CA ASN A 388 -9.85 -19.41 -7.44
C ASN A 388 -10.29 -18.83 -6.09
N ALA A 389 -9.31 -18.37 -5.31
CA ALA A 389 -9.51 -17.78 -4.00
C ALA A 389 -8.88 -16.38 -3.93
N VAL A 390 -9.65 -15.40 -3.43
CA VAL A 390 -9.18 -14.03 -3.20
C VAL A 390 -9.51 -13.60 -1.78
N VAL A 391 -8.50 -13.21 -1.02
CA VAL A 391 -8.73 -12.54 0.27
C VAL A 391 -9.28 -11.14 -0.02
N ILE A 392 -10.42 -10.82 0.58
CA ILE A 392 -11.11 -9.55 0.39
C ILE A 392 -11.26 -8.84 1.73
N PRO A 393 -11.09 -7.51 1.77
CA PRO A 393 -11.31 -6.74 2.99
C PRO A 393 -12.80 -6.45 3.17
N GLU A 394 -13.17 -6.04 4.38
CA GLU A 394 -14.47 -5.42 4.63
C GLU A 394 -14.35 -3.90 4.53
N VAL A 395 -15.25 -3.27 3.78
CA VAL A 395 -15.35 -1.81 3.70
C VAL A 395 -16.47 -1.33 4.63
N MET A 396 -16.09 -0.57 5.65
CA MET A 396 -16.99 0.01 6.64
C MET A 396 -17.66 1.27 6.06
N ALA A 397 -18.77 1.09 5.35
CA ALA A 397 -19.50 2.18 4.68
C ALA A 397 -19.85 3.37 5.60
N SER A 398 -20.18 3.11 6.87
CA SER A 398 -20.49 4.15 7.87
C SER A 398 -19.30 5.04 8.24
N LYS A 399 -18.07 4.63 7.90
CA LYS A 399 -16.85 5.40 8.13
C LYS A 399 -16.38 6.15 6.89
N ILE A 400 -17.03 5.97 5.74
CA ILE A 400 -16.66 6.68 4.51
C ILE A 400 -17.13 8.14 4.65
N PRO A 401 -16.26 9.13 4.39
CA PRO A 401 -16.67 10.54 4.44
C PRO A 401 -17.79 10.84 3.44
N GLN A 402 -18.78 11.66 3.82
CA GLN A 402 -19.98 11.92 3.00
C GLN A 402 -19.69 12.48 1.60
N ASN A 403 -18.59 13.20 1.42
CA ASN A 403 -18.20 13.81 0.14
C ASN A 403 -17.15 13.00 -0.64
N CYS A 404 -16.92 11.74 -0.24
CA CYS A 404 -15.98 10.84 -0.89
C CYS A 404 -16.73 9.96 -1.90
N CYS A 405 -16.17 9.83 -3.09
CA CYS A 405 -16.63 8.91 -4.14
C CYS A 405 -15.45 8.02 -4.52
N PRO A 406 -15.17 6.95 -3.74
CA PRO A 406 -14.00 6.12 -3.96
C PRO A 406 -13.96 5.54 -5.37
N LEU A 407 -12.76 5.37 -5.93
CA LEU A 407 -12.57 4.71 -7.22
C LEU A 407 -12.35 3.21 -7.02
N LEU A 408 -13.07 2.37 -7.75
CA LEU A 408 -12.80 0.94 -7.90
C LEU A 408 -12.06 0.71 -9.22
N VAL A 409 -10.81 0.27 -9.16
CA VAL A 409 -9.96 0.08 -10.34
C VAL A 409 -9.85 -1.39 -10.68
N PHE A 410 -10.21 -1.75 -11.91
CA PHE A 410 -9.98 -3.07 -12.49
C PHE A 410 -8.88 -3.00 -13.54
N VAL A 411 -7.87 -3.86 -13.42
CA VAL A 411 -6.77 -3.92 -14.37
C VAL A 411 -6.65 -5.32 -14.94
N ASN A 412 -6.62 -5.43 -16.26
CA ASN A 412 -6.22 -6.64 -16.95
C ASN A 412 -4.70 -6.59 -17.23
N PRO A 413 -3.87 -7.33 -16.48
CA PRO A 413 -2.42 -7.23 -16.61
C PRO A 413 -1.90 -7.74 -17.96
N LYS A 414 -2.69 -8.54 -18.69
CA LYS A 414 -2.33 -9.07 -20.01
C LYS A 414 -2.59 -8.06 -21.14
N SER A 415 -3.32 -6.98 -20.88
CA SER A 415 -3.62 -5.96 -21.89
C SER A 415 -2.42 -5.02 -22.15
N GLY A 416 -2.37 -4.44 -23.35
CA GLY A 416 -1.46 -3.35 -23.70
C GLY A 416 0.00 -3.78 -23.89
N GLY A 417 0.27 -5.02 -24.28
CA GLY A 417 1.64 -5.53 -24.39
C GLY A 417 2.33 -5.59 -23.02
N LEU A 418 1.62 -6.08 -22.00
CA LEU A 418 2.04 -6.16 -20.59
C LEU A 418 2.11 -4.82 -19.83
N LYS A 419 1.81 -3.68 -20.46
CA LYS A 419 1.68 -2.37 -19.78
C LYS A 419 0.63 -2.37 -18.66
N GLY A 420 -0.38 -3.25 -18.75
CA GLY A 420 -1.38 -3.43 -17.70
C GLY A 420 -0.77 -3.82 -16.35
N ARG A 421 0.33 -4.57 -16.34
CA ARG A 421 1.01 -4.98 -15.09
C ARG A 421 1.65 -3.78 -14.38
N ASP A 422 2.30 -2.89 -15.12
CA ASP A 422 2.94 -1.70 -14.55
C ASP A 422 1.91 -0.70 -14.01
N LEU A 423 0.80 -0.54 -14.73
CA LEU A 423 -0.35 0.26 -14.28
C LEU A 423 -0.96 -0.30 -12.99
N LEU A 424 -1.13 -1.62 -12.89
CA LEU A 424 -1.63 -2.28 -11.69
C LEU A 424 -0.79 -1.92 -10.46
N TYR A 425 0.55 -1.99 -10.57
CA TYR A 425 1.44 -1.62 -9.49
C TYR A 425 1.40 -0.11 -9.19
N SER A 426 1.35 0.72 -10.22
CA SER A 426 1.31 2.17 -10.07
C SER A 426 0.04 2.63 -9.35
N PHE A 427 -1.13 2.11 -9.73
CA PHE A 427 -2.38 2.43 -9.04
C PHE A 427 -2.41 1.92 -7.60
N ARG A 428 -1.80 0.76 -7.29
CA ARG A 428 -1.66 0.27 -5.90
C ARG A 428 -0.73 1.15 -5.04
N LYS A 429 0.16 1.94 -5.65
CA LYS A 429 0.98 2.93 -4.94
C LYS A 429 0.24 4.25 -4.73
N LEU A 430 -0.64 4.63 -5.65
CA LEU A 430 -1.35 5.92 -5.64
C LEU A 430 -2.68 5.88 -4.88
N LEU A 431 -3.37 4.75 -4.90
CA LEU A 431 -4.65 4.51 -4.25
C LEU A 431 -4.48 3.51 -3.11
N ASN A 432 -5.51 3.35 -2.28
CA ASN A 432 -5.53 2.24 -1.34
C ASN A 432 -5.52 0.91 -2.14
N PRO A 433 -4.58 -0.03 -1.88
CA PRO A 433 -4.48 -1.27 -2.65
C PRO A 433 -5.77 -2.10 -2.71
N HIS A 434 -6.64 -1.93 -1.70
CA HIS A 434 -7.96 -2.56 -1.64
C HIS A 434 -9.00 -1.97 -2.60
N GLN A 435 -8.63 -0.94 -3.36
CA GLN A 435 -9.40 -0.38 -4.47
C GLN A 435 -8.98 -0.96 -5.82
N VAL A 436 -7.83 -1.66 -5.90
CA VAL A 436 -7.20 -2.03 -7.18
C VAL A 436 -7.19 -3.55 -7.35
N PHE A 437 -8.07 -4.02 -8.23
CA PHE A 437 -8.33 -5.43 -8.52
C PHE A 437 -7.70 -5.85 -9.84
N GLU A 438 -7.06 -7.01 -9.81
CA GLU A 438 -6.51 -7.65 -10.98
C GLU A 438 -7.56 -8.62 -11.54
N LEU A 439 -7.98 -8.43 -12.79
CA LEU A 439 -9.08 -9.18 -13.38
C LEU A 439 -8.75 -10.66 -13.63
N THR A 440 -7.48 -11.00 -13.82
CA THR A 440 -7.03 -12.40 -13.94
C THR A 440 -7.14 -13.18 -12.63
N ASN A 441 -7.43 -12.52 -11.50
CA ASN A 441 -7.56 -13.13 -10.19
C ASN A 441 -9.01 -13.08 -9.68
N GLY A 442 -9.86 -14.01 -10.14
CA GLY A 442 -11.27 -14.11 -9.74
C GLY A 442 -12.23 -13.15 -10.45
N GLY A 443 -11.76 -12.42 -11.48
CA GLY A 443 -12.61 -11.52 -12.27
C GLY A 443 -13.02 -10.23 -11.54
N PRO A 444 -14.08 -9.56 -12.00
CA PRO A 444 -14.54 -8.29 -11.41
C PRO A 444 -15.36 -8.44 -10.12
N LEU A 445 -15.97 -9.61 -9.91
CA LEU A 445 -16.86 -9.91 -8.79
C LEU A 445 -16.27 -9.65 -7.40
N PRO A 446 -15.01 -10.03 -7.08
CA PRO A 446 -14.37 -9.69 -5.80
C PRO A 446 -14.34 -8.18 -5.52
N GLY A 447 -14.10 -7.37 -6.56
CA GLY A 447 -14.06 -5.92 -6.45
C GLY A 447 -15.43 -5.34 -6.13
N PHE A 448 -16.43 -5.73 -6.91
CA PHE A 448 -17.80 -5.29 -6.65
C PHE A 448 -18.37 -5.79 -5.33
N HIS A 449 -18.04 -7.02 -4.91
CA HIS A 449 -18.41 -7.50 -3.58
C HIS A 449 -17.82 -6.61 -2.48
N THR A 450 -16.52 -6.28 -2.58
CA THR A 450 -15.82 -5.41 -1.64
C THR A 450 -16.51 -4.03 -1.54
N PHE A 451 -17.03 -3.52 -2.65
CA PHE A 451 -17.71 -2.23 -2.74
C PHE A 451 -19.24 -2.30 -2.59
N SER A 452 -19.82 -3.48 -2.32
CA SER A 452 -21.28 -3.69 -2.34
C SER A 452 -22.06 -2.78 -1.40
N LYS A 453 -21.47 -2.40 -0.27
CA LYS A 453 -22.07 -1.52 0.74
C LYS A 453 -21.69 -0.05 0.58
N VAL A 454 -20.82 0.29 -0.39
CA VAL A 454 -20.36 1.66 -0.60
C VAL A 454 -21.48 2.47 -1.26
N PRO A 455 -21.89 3.61 -0.68
CA PRO A 455 -23.08 4.34 -1.13
C PRO A 455 -22.91 5.03 -2.49
N SER A 456 -21.68 5.43 -2.83
CA SER A 456 -21.34 6.05 -4.10
C SER A 456 -19.87 5.75 -4.42
N PHE A 457 -19.59 5.29 -5.63
CA PHE A 457 -18.24 5.03 -6.12
C PHE A 457 -18.20 5.15 -7.65
N ARG A 458 -17.01 5.34 -8.22
CA ARG A 458 -16.77 5.24 -9.66
C ARG A 458 -15.93 4.01 -9.97
N VAL A 459 -15.94 3.56 -11.22
CA VAL A 459 -15.13 2.43 -11.68
C VAL A 459 -14.14 2.92 -12.75
N LEU A 460 -12.90 2.44 -12.71
CA LEU A 460 -11.94 2.57 -13.81
C LEU A 460 -11.58 1.17 -14.33
N VAL A 461 -11.75 0.94 -15.62
CA VAL A 461 -11.38 -0.33 -16.27
C VAL A 461 -10.20 -0.13 -17.20
N CYS A 462 -9.09 -0.78 -16.88
CA CYS A 462 -7.86 -0.76 -17.67
C CYS A 462 -7.78 -2.04 -18.52
N GLY A 463 -8.10 -1.93 -19.81
CA GLY A 463 -8.19 -3.06 -20.74
C GLY A 463 -8.65 -2.65 -22.14
N GLY A 464 -8.84 -3.62 -23.03
CA GLY A 464 -9.55 -3.40 -24.30
C GLY A 464 -11.07 -3.57 -24.18
N ASP A 465 -11.81 -3.42 -25.27
CA ASP A 465 -13.29 -3.44 -25.26
C ASP A 465 -13.89 -4.72 -24.65
N GLY A 466 -13.29 -5.90 -24.90
CA GLY A 466 -13.74 -7.15 -24.28
C GLY A 466 -13.57 -7.17 -22.74
N THR A 467 -12.53 -6.51 -22.22
CA THR A 467 -12.34 -6.36 -20.77
C THR A 467 -13.39 -5.41 -20.18
N VAL A 468 -13.66 -4.30 -20.85
CA VAL A 468 -14.72 -3.35 -20.45
C VAL A 468 -16.08 -4.05 -20.47
N GLY A 469 -16.39 -4.80 -21.51
CA GLY A 469 -17.63 -5.58 -21.62
C GLY A 469 -17.79 -6.62 -20.53
N TRP A 470 -16.71 -7.32 -20.14
CA TRP A 470 -16.74 -8.26 -19.03
C TRP A 470 -17.09 -7.58 -17.70
N VAL A 471 -16.49 -6.42 -17.41
CA VAL A 471 -16.80 -5.66 -16.19
C VAL A 471 -18.24 -5.13 -16.20
N LEU A 472 -18.70 -4.59 -17.33
CA LEU A 472 -20.07 -4.09 -17.50
C LEU A 472 -21.12 -5.20 -17.37
N GLY A 473 -20.87 -6.37 -17.95
CA GLY A 473 -21.75 -7.54 -17.82
C GLY A 473 -21.84 -8.01 -16.38
N ALA A 474 -20.70 -8.14 -15.69
CA ALA A 474 -20.70 -8.47 -14.27
C ALA A 474 -21.48 -7.44 -13.44
N LEU A 475 -21.25 -6.13 -13.66
CA LEU A 475 -21.96 -5.06 -12.95
C LEU A 475 -23.48 -5.18 -13.13
N GLU A 476 -23.95 -5.41 -14.35
CA GLU A 476 -25.38 -5.56 -14.66
C GLU A 476 -26.02 -6.73 -13.90
N GLU A 477 -25.34 -7.87 -13.83
CA GLU A 477 -25.83 -9.06 -13.14
C GLU A 477 -25.98 -8.86 -11.63
N ILE A 478 -25.10 -8.06 -11.01
CA ILE A 478 -25.08 -7.86 -9.55
C ILE A 478 -25.58 -6.49 -9.10
N ARG A 479 -26.01 -5.60 -10.01
CA ARG A 479 -26.42 -4.23 -9.65
C ARG A 479 -27.48 -4.16 -8.55
N HIS A 480 -28.38 -5.15 -8.49
CA HIS A 480 -29.43 -5.26 -7.48
C HIS A 480 -28.91 -5.64 -6.09
N LYS A 481 -27.66 -6.11 -5.99
CA LYS A 481 -26.95 -6.43 -4.74
C LYS A 481 -26.04 -5.29 -4.27
N LEU A 482 -25.90 -4.23 -5.06
CA LEU A 482 -25.06 -3.07 -4.73
C LEU A 482 -25.93 -1.94 -4.16
N VAL A 483 -25.43 -1.24 -3.15
CA VAL A 483 -26.06 0.00 -2.66
C VAL A 483 -25.97 1.10 -3.72
N CYS A 484 -24.82 1.23 -4.37
CA CYS A 484 -24.66 2.03 -5.59
C CYS A 484 -24.90 1.14 -6.81
N SER A 485 -26.11 1.17 -7.35
CA SER A 485 -26.54 0.27 -8.44
C SER A 485 -25.97 0.64 -9.81
N GLU A 486 -25.65 1.92 -10.03
CA GLU A 486 -25.23 2.45 -11.34
C GLU A 486 -24.00 3.36 -11.19
N PRO A 487 -22.84 2.82 -10.77
CA PRO A 487 -21.61 3.59 -10.70
C PRO A 487 -21.10 3.95 -12.10
N SER A 488 -20.62 5.18 -12.29
CA SER A 488 -19.99 5.61 -13.55
C SER A 488 -18.73 4.80 -13.84
N VAL A 489 -18.52 4.41 -15.11
CA VAL A 489 -17.39 3.59 -15.55
C VAL A 489 -16.51 4.37 -16.53
N ALA A 490 -15.26 4.63 -16.12
CA ALA A 490 -14.20 5.19 -16.95
C ALA A 490 -13.36 4.07 -17.59
N ILE A 491 -12.75 4.37 -18.73
CA ILE A 491 -11.96 3.41 -19.51
C ILE A 491 -10.53 3.93 -19.66
N LEU A 492 -9.55 3.08 -19.35
CA LEU A 492 -8.17 3.27 -19.77
C LEU A 492 -7.89 2.27 -20.92
N PRO A 493 -7.85 2.73 -22.18
CA PRO A 493 -7.78 1.86 -23.34
C PRO A 493 -6.39 1.20 -23.47
N LEU A 494 -6.32 -0.10 -23.17
CA LEU A 494 -5.10 -0.92 -23.26
C LEU A 494 -5.16 -1.98 -24.38
N GLY A 495 -6.20 -1.99 -25.21
CA GLY A 495 -6.35 -2.96 -26.31
C GLY A 495 -5.84 -2.46 -27.66
N THR A 496 -5.99 -3.28 -28.69
CA THR A 496 -5.85 -2.87 -30.11
C THR A 496 -7.19 -2.34 -30.66
N GLY A 497 -8.31 -2.95 -30.25
CA GLY A 497 -9.68 -2.47 -30.45
C GLY A 497 -10.20 -1.77 -29.18
N ASN A 498 -10.21 -0.44 -29.20
CA ASN A 498 -10.59 0.45 -28.10
C ASN A 498 -11.72 1.39 -28.56
N ASP A 499 -12.74 0.85 -29.22
CA ASP A 499 -13.78 1.65 -29.85
C ASP A 499 -14.64 2.36 -28.81
N LEU A 500 -14.92 1.72 -27.66
CA LEU A 500 -15.57 2.40 -26.54
C LEU A 500 -14.72 3.56 -26.03
N GLY A 501 -13.41 3.35 -25.90
CA GLY A 501 -12.48 4.40 -25.48
C GLY A 501 -12.49 5.61 -26.43
N ARG A 502 -12.58 5.38 -27.74
CA ARG A 502 -12.64 6.45 -28.76
C ARG A 502 -13.98 7.19 -28.70
N VAL A 503 -15.10 6.47 -28.67
CA VAL A 503 -16.45 7.04 -28.67
C VAL A 503 -16.68 7.85 -27.39
N LEU A 504 -16.27 7.32 -26.24
CA LEU A 504 -16.38 7.98 -24.93
C LEU A 504 -15.23 8.96 -24.65
N ARG A 505 -14.36 9.22 -25.64
CA ARG A 505 -13.29 10.23 -25.60
C ARG A 505 -12.20 10.00 -24.55
N TRP A 506 -12.02 8.76 -24.10
CA TRP A 506 -10.87 8.33 -23.29
C TRP A 506 -9.59 8.14 -24.12
N GLY A 507 -9.71 8.15 -25.44
CA GLY A 507 -8.58 8.09 -26.38
C GLY A 507 -8.47 6.76 -27.10
N ALA A 508 -7.51 6.69 -28.03
CA ALA A 508 -7.34 5.52 -28.89
C ALA A 508 -6.50 4.40 -28.25
N GLY A 509 -5.76 4.69 -27.18
CA GLY A 509 -4.87 3.76 -26.50
C GLY A 509 -3.95 4.47 -25.51
N TYR A 510 -3.43 3.71 -24.54
CA TYR A 510 -2.46 4.18 -23.55
C TYR A 510 -1.05 4.27 -24.15
N SER A 511 -0.45 5.46 -24.05
CA SER A 511 0.84 5.82 -24.62
C SER A 511 1.96 5.99 -23.58
N GLY A 512 1.70 5.67 -22.32
CA GLY A 512 2.67 5.82 -21.23
C GLY A 512 2.45 7.07 -20.38
N GLU A 513 1.23 7.61 -20.38
CA GLU A 513 0.80 8.72 -19.55
C GLU A 513 1.05 8.42 -18.07
N ASP A 514 1.43 9.46 -17.31
CA ASP A 514 1.64 9.31 -15.88
C ASP A 514 0.35 8.83 -15.17
N PRO A 515 0.39 7.72 -14.39
CA PRO A 515 -0.80 7.17 -13.75
C PRO A 515 -1.52 8.16 -12.82
N TYR A 516 -0.81 9.11 -12.20
CA TYR A 516 -1.44 10.14 -11.39
C TYR A 516 -2.28 11.09 -12.26
N SER A 517 -1.75 11.53 -13.41
CA SER A 517 -2.52 12.34 -14.38
C SER A 517 -3.79 11.64 -14.87
N ILE A 518 -3.74 10.33 -15.10
CA ILE A 518 -4.92 9.52 -15.48
C ILE A 518 -5.99 9.60 -14.40
N LEU A 519 -5.61 9.41 -13.12
CA LEU A 519 -6.57 9.48 -12.01
C LEU A 519 -7.20 10.87 -11.89
N VAL A 520 -6.43 11.94 -12.12
CA VAL A 520 -6.97 13.30 -12.15
C VAL A 520 -8.01 13.47 -13.27
N SER A 521 -7.70 12.97 -14.48
CA SER A 521 -8.67 12.98 -15.59
C SER A 521 -9.94 12.18 -15.27
N VAL A 522 -9.83 11.09 -14.52
CA VAL A 522 -11.00 10.32 -14.07
C VAL A 522 -11.81 11.06 -13.02
N ASP A 523 -11.18 11.79 -12.08
CA ASP A 523 -11.89 12.61 -11.09
C ASP A 523 -12.66 13.75 -11.76
N GLU A 524 -12.07 14.37 -12.78
CA GLU A 524 -12.61 15.55 -13.49
C GLU A 524 -13.57 15.20 -14.64
N ALA A 525 -13.71 13.92 -14.99
CA ALA A 525 -14.55 13.49 -16.11
C ALA A 525 -16.05 13.63 -15.81
N ASP A 526 -16.77 14.18 -16.79
CA ASP A 526 -18.23 14.23 -16.80
C ASP A 526 -18.85 12.85 -17.03
N ASP A 527 -20.02 12.62 -16.42
CA ASP A 527 -20.78 11.40 -16.62
C ASP A 527 -21.66 11.49 -17.87
N VAL A 528 -21.68 10.42 -18.66
CA VAL A 528 -22.53 10.27 -19.84
C VAL A 528 -23.30 8.97 -19.78
N LEU A 529 -24.54 8.97 -20.26
CA LEU A 529 -25.32 7.76 -20.42
C LEU A 529 -24.84 6.97 -21.64
N MET A 530 -24.83 5.65 -21.51
CA MET A 530 -24.45 4.72 -22.57
C MET A 530 -25.53 3.66 -22.72
N ASP A 531 -26.01 3.50 -23.94
CA ASP A 531 -26.95 2.43 -24.27
C ASP A 531 -26.22 1.09 -24.39
N ARG A 532 -26.85 0.02 -23.91
CA ARG A 532 -26.35 -1.35 -24.03
C ARG A 532 -27.39 -2.22 -24.71
N TRP A 533 -26.93 -3.05 -25.64
CA TRP A 533 -27.80 -3.81 -26.54
C TRP A 533 -27.97 -5.22 -26.00
N THR A 534 -29.21 -5.66 -25.82
CA THR A 534 -29.55 -7.06 -25.56
C THR A 534 -30.02 -7.70 -26.86
N ILE A 535 -29.24 -8.65 -27.37
CA ILE A 535 -29.53 -9.41 -28.58
C ILE A 535 -30.06 -10.78 -28.17
N LEU A 536 -31.23 -11.14 -28.69
CA LEU A 536 -31.83 -12.46 -28.54
C LEU A 536 -31.55 -13.24 -29.82
N LEU A 537 -30.74 -14.29 -29.72
CA LEU A 537 -30.44 -15.19 -30.83
C LEU A 537 -31.36 -16.40 -30.70
N ASP A 538 -32.36 -16.43 -31.58
CA ASP A 538 -33.29 -17.54 -31.72
C ASP A 538 -32.73 -18.51 -32.76
N ALA A 539 -32.24 -19.65 -32.30
CA ALA A 539 -31.78 -20.73 -33.18
C ALA A 539 -32.85 -21.83 -33.14
N GLU A 540 -33.73 -21.85 -34.13
CA GLU A 540 -34.56 -23.02 -34.39
C GLU A 540 -33.64 -24.13 -34.93
N GLU A 541 -32.99 -24.91 -34.05
CA GLU A 541 -32.37 -26.15 -34.50
C GLU A 541 -33.48 -27.15 -34.87
N PRO A 542 -33.53 -27.67 -36.12
CA PRO A 542 -34.42 -28.78 -36.42
C PRO A 542 -33.90 -30.00 -35.67
N ALA A 543 -34.64 -30.45 -34.66
CA ALA A 543 -34.33 -31.66 -33.92
C ALA A 543 -34.31 -32.88 -34.86
N GLU A 544 -33.13 -33.29 -35.34
CA GLU A 544 -32.93 -34.56 -36.02
C GLU A 544 -33.09 -35.70 -35.00
N GLY A 545 -34.34 -36.12 -34.74
CA GLY A 545 -34.58 -37.33 -33.93
C GLY A 545 -35.94 -37.51 -33.25
N ALA A 546 -36.91 -36.60 -33.38
CA ALA A 546 -38.20 -36.78 -32.70
C ALA A 546 -39.21 -37.58 -33.54
N GLU A 547 -39.04 -38.90 -33.64
CA GLU A 547 -40.20 -39.79 -33.85
C GLU A 547 -41.02 -39.80 -32.55
N ASN A 548 -42.06 -38.96 -32.51
CA ASN A 548 -43.09 -38.86 -31.45
C ASN A 548 -42.67 -38.17 -30.13
N GLY A 549 -42.58 -36.84 -30.15
CA GLY A 549 -42.60 -36.01 -28.94
C GLY A 549 -42.52 -34.54 -29.29
N ILE A 550 -43.35 -33.70 -28.67
CA ILE A 550 -43.30 -32.24 -28.83
C ILE A 550 -41.91 -31.78 -28.38
N ALA A 551 -41.07 -31.31 -29.32
CA ALA A 551 -39.78 -30.73 -29.00
C ALA A 551 -40.02 -29.39 -28.30
N GLU A 552 -39.59 -29.26 -27.05
CA GLU A 552 -39.53 -27.95 -26.41
C GLU A 552 -38.47 -27.12 -27.14
N PRO A 553 -38.79 -25.90 -27.63
CA PRO A 553 -37.79 -25.04 -28.27
C PRO A 553 -36.71 -24.67 -27.24
N GLU A 554 -35.45 -24.75 -27.65
CA GLU A 554 -34.36 -24.26 -26.81
C GLU A 554 -34.57 -22.76 -26.51
N PRO A 555 -34.31 -22.30 -25.27
CA PRO A 555 -34.42 -20.88 -24.95
C PRO A 555 -33.42 -20.07 -25.78
N PRO A 556 -33.81 -18.88 -26.27
CA PRO A 556 -32.95 -18.07 -27.11
C PRO A 556 -31.66 -17.70 -26.37
N LYS A 557 -30.54 -17.73 -27.08
CA LYS A 557 -29.26 -17.31 -26.52
C LYS A 557 -29.25 -15.80 -26.38
N ILE A 558 -29.13 -15.32 -25.14
CA ILE A 558 -29.09 -13.89 -24.83
C ILE A 558 -27.64 -13.41 -24.86
N VAL A 559 -27.37 -12.36 -25.63
CA VAL A 559 -26.04 -11.76 -25.77
C VAL A 559 -26.12 -10.26 -25.50
N GLN A 560 -25.28 -9.76 -24.58
CA GLN A 560 -25.14 -8.33 -24.31
C GLN A 560 -24.00 -7.76 -25.17
N MET A 561 -24.26 -6.64 -25.83
CA MET A 561 -23.30 -5.97 -26.72
C MET A 561 -23.18 -4.48 -26.37
N ASN A 562 -21.97 -3.94 -26.56
CA ASN A 562 -21.62 -2.57 -26.18
C ASN A 562 -21.27 -1.67 -27.38
N ASN A 563 -20.87 -2.26 -28.52
CA ASN A 563 -20.37 -1.53 -29.68
C ASN A 563 -21.21 -1.82 -30.92
N TYR A 564 -21.02 -3.01 -31.49
CA TYR A 564 -21.64 -3.42 -32.75
C TYR A 564 -21.83 -4.93 -32.78
N CYS A 565 -22.72 -5.40 -33.66
CA CYS A 565 -22.91 -6.80 -34.02
C CYS A 565 -22.71 -6.91 -35.53
N GLY A 566 -21.77 -7.75 -35.96
CA GLY A 566 -21.47 -7.99 -37.38
C GLY A 566 -22.00 -9.33 -37.86
N LEU A 567 -22.47 -9.38 -39.11
CA LEU A 567 -22.90 -10.60 -39.80
C LEU A 567 -22.31 -10.63 -41.22
N GLY A 568 -21.97 -11.82 -41.72
CA GLY A 568 -21.38 -12.00 -43.06
C GLY A 568 -19.86 -11.80 -43.08
N ILE A 569 -19.34 -11.22 -44.17
CA ILE A 569 -17.90 -11.15 -44.49
C ILE A 569 -17.08 -10.45 -43.38
N ASP A 570 -17.63 -9.40 -42.76
CA ASP A 570 -16.95 -8.69 -41.67
C ASP A 570 -16.76 -9.56 -40.41
N ALA A 571 -17.76 -10.40 -40.11
CA ALA A 571 -17.68 -11.35 -39.00
C ALA A 571 -16.69 -12.48 -39.29
N GLU A 572 -16.67 -12.99 -40.54
CA GLU A 572 -15.70 -13.99 -41.00
C GLU A 572 -14.26 -13.48 -40.88
N LEU A 573 -13.98 -12.26 -41.37
CA LEU A 573 -12.65 -11.64 -41.25
C LEU A 573 -12.24 -11.41 -39.79
N SER A 574 -13.17 -10.98 -38.94
CA SER A 574 -12.92 -10.79 -37.51
C SER A 574 -12.61 -12.12 -36.81
N LEU A 575 -13.27 -13.20 -37.22
CA LEU A 575 -13.04 -14.56 -36.71
C LEU A 575 -11.68 -15.09 -37.14
N ASP A 576 -11.32 -14.94 -38.42
CA ASP A 576 -10.01 -15.34 -38.94
C ASP A 576 -8.87 -14.61 -38.23
N PHE A 577 -9.03 -13.30 -38.01
CA PHE A 577 -8.07 -12.51 -37.25
C PHE A 577 -7.96 -12.98 -35.80
N HIS A 578 -9.08 -13.34 -35.17
CA HIS A 578 -9.10 -13.88 -33.82
C HIS A 578 -8.35 -15.22 -33.73
N HIS A 579 -8.65 -16.17 -34.61
CA HIS A 579 -7.97 -17.47 -34.66
C HIS A 579 -6.47 -17.30 -34.92
N ALA A 580 -6.07 -16.47 -35.88
CA ALA A 580 -4.66 -16.20 -36.15
C ALA A 580 -3.93 -15.63 -34.93
N ARG A 581 -4.61 -14.80 -34.13
CA ARG A 581 -4.07 -14.25 -32.88
C ARG A 581 -3.92 -15.31 -31.78
N GLU A 582 -4.82 -16.28 -31.71
CA GLU A 582 -4.72 -17.39 -30.75
C GLU A 582 -3.61 -18.39 -31.14
N GLU A 583 -3.48 -18.68 -32.44
CA GLU A 583 -2.45 -19.58 -32.97
C GLU A 583 -1.03 -18.99 -32.84
N GLU A 584 -0.85 -17.71 -33.16
CA GLU A 584 0.46 -17.04 -33.15
C GLU A 584 0.46 -15.71 -32.36
N PRO A 585 0.29 -15.73 -31.03
CA PRO A 585 0.13 -14.52 -30.22
C PRO A 585 1.28 -13.50 -30.39
N GLY A 586 2.50 -13.99 -30.60
CA GLY A 586 3.71 -13.17 -30.73
C GLY A 586 3.77 -12.30 -32.00
N LYS A 587 2.96 -12.59 -33.02
CA LYS A 587 2.86 -11.76 -34.25
C LYS A 587 1.95 -10.54 -34.08
N PHE A 588 1.11 -10.51 -33.04
CA PHE A 588 0.07 -9.50 -32.83
C PHE A 588 0.41 -8.52 -31.70
N ASN A 589 1.64 -8.02 -31.69
CA ASN A 589 2.05 -6.99 -30.75
C ASN A 589 1.60 -5.61 -31.24
N SER A 590 1.02 -4.80 -30.35
CA SER A 590 0.84 -3.36 -30.62
C SER A 590 2.21 -2.75 -30.83
N ARG A 591 2.38 -2.00 -31.92
CA ARG A 591 3.54 -1.13 -32.13
C ARG A 591 3.67 -0.10 -31.01
#